data_AF-A0A3E0WXG3-F1
#
_entry.id   AF-A0A3E0WXG3-F1
#
_cell.length_a   1.000
_cell.length_b   1.000
_cell.length_c   1.000
_cell.angle_alpha   90.00
_cell.angle_beta   90.00
_cell.angle_gamma   90.00
#
_symmetry.space_group_name_H-M   'P 1'
#
loop_
_entity.id
_entity.type
_entity.pdbx_description
1 polymer ?
#
loop_
_entity_poly.entity_id
_entity_poly.type
_entity_poly.pdbx_seq_one_letter_code
_entity_poly.pdbx_strand_id
1 'polypeptide(L)'
;MGVIFDVLFFLSMIFIALGIILLLIKALFKKGPSFKKASILVASSLTVFIISGIFMPELTPEQKAKVEERKEEKELAAAKLKSEKEEQEKQERQELEQKEKADQERKEEDKKKEKKIAEQENMKKEQQETKEEEEKLTTPKNAVKENIKNEKSKAKINLSNAKDAKSINELLKKDHDRIDNVLLENNIAIVIYAEGSFWSETSAFKDFAIDSTSIMRELKNNKNLKGIGFVQMMSMTDQKGNESIERTIITHFNKENYDEINFKNFVNQIYADSSNFYKVSNGYWMHPSIYQNIEEKTLNGLPFVPAESSKGFKMVSDITT
;
A
#
# COMPACT_ATOMS: atom_id res chain seq x y z
N MET A 1 53.65 28.03 0.30
CA MET A 1 54.09 26.81 0.99
C MET A 1 52.94 25.82 1.26
N GLY A 2 51.70 26.27 1.57
CA GLY A 2 50.57 25.37 1.90
C GLY A 2 50.27 24.25 0.89
N VAL A 3 50.16 24.56 -0.40
CA VAL A 3 49.74 23.56 -1.43
C VAL A 3 50.65 22.32 -1.50
N ILE A 4 51.96 22.48 -1.26
CA ILE A 4 52.90 21.34 -1.28
C ILE A 4 52.68 20.45 -0.04
N PHE A 5 52.42 21.05 1.12
CA PHE A 5 52.12 20.32 2.35
C PHE A 5 50.74 19.65 2.31
N ASP A 6 49.76 20.28 1.67
CA ASP A 6 48.43 19.70 1.47
C ASP A 6 48.51 18.46 0.57
N VAL A 7 49.24 18.54 -0.56
CA VAL A 7 49.47 17.38 -1.44
C VAL A 7 50.23 16.26 -0.72
N LEU A 8 51.24 16.60 0.08
CA LEU A 8 51.98 15.62 0.89
C LEU A 8 51.10 14.96 1.97
N PHE A 9 50.19 15.72 2.59
CA PHE A 9 49.23 15.20 3.57
C PHE A 9 48.30 14.15 2.94
N PHE A 10 47.65 14.48 1.82
CA PHE A 10 46.78 13.53 1.12
C PHE A 10 47.55 12.31 0.57
N LEU A 11 48.76 12.53 0.05
CA LEU A 11 49.60 11.45 -0.45
C LEU A 11 50.03 10.49 0.68
N SER A 12 50.30 11.02 1.88
CA SER A 12 50.66 10.20 3.04
C SER A 12 49.51 9.31 3.52
N MET A 13 48.25 9.75 3.44
CA MET A 13 47.08 8.91 3.77
C MET A 13 46.98 7.68 2.85
N ILE A 14 47.26 7.85 1.55
CA ILE A 14 47.23 6.75 0.57
C ILE A 14 48.30 5.71 0.91
N PHE A 15 49.52 6.14 1.25
CA PHE A 15 50.60 5.21 1.62
C PHE A 15 50.34 4.49 2.94
N ILE A 16 49.71 5.14 3.93
CA ILE A 16 49.28 4.50 5.18
C ILE A 16 48.25 3.39 4.88
N ALA A 17 47.22 3.70 4.08
CA ALA A 17 46.19 2.72 3.70
C ALA A 17 46.79 1.52 2.95
N LEU A 18 47.67 1.76 1.98
CA LEU A 18 48.38 0.70 1.24
C LEU A 18 49.27 -0.15 2.17
N GLY A 19 49.97 0.48 3.11
CA GLY A 19 50.79 -0.23 4.09
C GLY A 19 49.98 -1.15 5.02
N ILE A 20 48.81 -0.70 5.47
CA ILE A 20 47.89 -1.50 6.29
C ILE A 20 47.33 -2.67 5.47
N ILE A 21 46.91 -2.44 4.22
CA ILE A 21 46.41 -3.49 3.33
C ILE A 21 47.48 -4.57 3.11
N LEU A 22 48.74 -4.19 2.86
CA LEU A 22 49.84 -5.15 2.69
C LEU A 22 50.12 -5.96 3.96
N LEU A 23 49.97 -5.36 5.15
CA LEU A 23 50.08 -6.07 6.43
C LEU A 23 48.92 -7.06 6.64
N LEU A 24 47.69 -6.68 6.27
CA LEU A 24 46.52 -7.56 6.34
C LEU A 24 46.59 -8.72 5.35
N ILE A 25 46.97 -8.48 4.09
CA ILE A 25 47.17 -9.54 3.08
C ILE A 25 48.20 -10.55 3.59
N LYS A 26 49.29 -10.07 4.20
CA LYS A 26 50.28 -10.96 4.79
C LYS A 26 49.74 -11.75 5.98
N ALA A 27 49.00 -11.11 6.88
CA ALA A 27 48.43 -11.76 8.06
C ALA A 27 47.42 -12.85 7.68
N LEU A 28 46.60 -12.61 6.64
CA LEU A 28 45.53 -13.51 6.20
C LEU A 28 46.00 -14.58 5.22
N PHE A 29 46.91 -14.26 4.30
CA PHE A 29 47.31 -15.16 3.21
C PHE A 29 48.76 -15.65 3.29
N LYS A 30 49.52 -15.28 4.33
CA LYS A 30 50.96 -15.59 4.51
C LYS A 30 51.84 -15.30 3.28
N LYS A 31 51.34 -14.50 2.34
CA LYS A 31 51.99 -14.06 1.11
C LYS A 31 52.15 -12.55 1.13
N GLY A 32 53.27 -12.05 0.60
CA GLY A 32 53.55 -10.62 0.52
C GLY A 32 54.90 -10.22 1.11
N PRO A 33 55.21 -8.91 1.08
CA PRO A 33 56.50 -8.38 1.50
C PRO A 33 56.83 -8.67 2.98
N SER A 34 58.11 -8.65 3.35
CA SER A 34 58.53 -8.92 4.73
C SER A 34 57.93 -7.87 5.69
N PHE A 35 57.62 -8.28 6.93
CA PHE A 35 56.92 -7.43 7.90
C PHE A 35 57.74 -6.16 8.18
N LYS A 36 59.07 -6.30 8.19
CA LYS A 36 60.03 -5.20 8.31
C LYS A 36 59.84 -4.14 7.21
N LYS A 37 59.64 -4.54 5.94
CA LYS A 37 59.47 -3.61 4.82
C LYS A 37 58.12 -2.88 4.87
N ALA A 38 57.04 -3.60 5.17
CA ALA A 38 55.70 -2.99 5.29
C ALA A 38 55.58 -2.07 6.51
N SER A 39 56.21 -2.44 7.63
CA SER A 39 56.24 -1.62 8.84
C SER A 39 57.05 -0.34 8.68
N ILE A 40 58.18 -0.38 7.96
CA ILE A 40 58.97 0.82 7.64
C ILE A 40 58.16 1.80 6.77
N LEU A 41 57.41 1.28 5.79
CA LEU A 41 56.55 2.11 4.94
C LEU A 41 55.49 2.84 5.78
N VAL A 42 54.74 2.10 6.62
CA VAL A 42 53.72 2.69 7.50
C VAL A 42 54.34 3.71 8.46
N ALA A 43 55.47 3.40 9.09
CA ALA A 43 56.14 4.31 10.01
C ALA A 43 56.60 5.60 9.31
N SER A 44 57.19 5.48 8.11
CA SER A 44 57.66 6.65 7.34
C SER A 44 56.51 7.55 6.89
N SER A 45 55.39 6.95 6.47
CA SER A 45 54.20 7.71 6.06
C SER A 45 53.53 8.39 7.24
N LEU A 46 53.53 7.75 8.42
CA LEU A 46 52.98 8.34 9.64
C LEU A 46 53.80 9.54 10.12
N THR A 47 55.13 9.50 10.00
CA THR A 47 56.00 10.64 10.31
C THR A 47 55.71 11.83 9.41
N VAL A 48 55.55 11.59 8.10
CA VAL A 48 55.20 12.65 7.13
C VAL A 48 53.81 13.22 7.43
N PHE A 49 52.83 12.36 7.75
CA PHE A 49 51.48 12.76 8.11
C PHE A 49 51.44 13.70 9.33
N ILE A 50 52.14 13.35 10.41
CA ILE A 50 52.19 14.17 11.63
C ILE A 50 52.85 15.53 11.36
N ILE A 51 53.97 15.55 10.63
CA ILE A 51 54.67 16.81 10.29
C ILE A 51 53.77 17.69 9.43
N SER A 52 53.04 17.11 8.47
CA SER A 52 52.12 17.88 7.63
C SER A 52 50.90 18.43 8.38
N GLY A 53 50.39 17.72 9.40
CA GLY A 53 49.25 18.17 10.20
C GLY A 53 49.57 19.36 11.13
N ILE A 54 50.81 19.48 11.62
CA ILE A 54 51.24 20.58 12.49
C ILE A 54 51.28 21.93 11.76
N PHE A 55 51.48 21.92 10.43
CA PHE A 55 51.55 23.13 9.61
C PHE A 55 50.23 23.48 8.91
N MET A 56 49.11 22.86 9.31
CA MET A 56 47.80 23.19 8.75
C MET A 56 47.40 24.61 9.20
N PRO A 57 47.09 25.53 8.28
CA PRO A 57 46.71 26.89 8.64
C PRO A 57 45.41 26.87 9.46
N GLU A 58 45.41 27.54 10.62
CA GLU A 58 44.18 27.74 11.38
C GLU A 58 43.15 28.50 10.53
N LEU A 59 41.89 28.07 10.59
CA LEU A 59 40.77 28.74 9.93
C LEU A 59 40.76 30.21 10.32
N THR A 60 40.67 31.10 9.34
CA THR A 60 40.59 32.54 9.58
C THR A 60 39.32 32.88 10.37
N PRO A 61 39.30 33.99 11.14
CA PRO A 61 38.11 34.41 11.89
C PRO A 61 36.85 34.49 11.01
N GLU A 62 36.98 34.91 9.74
CA GLU A 62 35.88 34.93 8.77
C GLU A 62 35.35 33.54 8.39
N GLN A 63 36.24 32.55 8.27
CA GLN A 63 35.83 31.17 7.98
C GLN A 63 35.16 30.52 9.19
N LYS A 64 35.59 30.84 10.40
CA LYS A 64 34.94 30.39 11.64
C LYS A 64 33.53 30.99 11.76
N ALA A 65 33.38 32.30 11.53
CA ALA A 65 32.08 32.97 11.55
C ALA A 65 31.09 32.37 10.53
N LYS A 66 31.52 32.11 9.29
CA LYS A 66 30.67 31.46 8.27
C LYS A 66 30.25 30.03 8.64
N VAL A 67 31.10 29.29 9.35
CA VAL A 67 30.76 27.93 9.81
C VAL A 67 29.77 27.98 10.97
N GLU A 68 29.88 28.98 11.83
CA GLU A 68 28.98 29.19 12.97
C GLU A 68 27.60 29.68 12.53
N GLU A 69 27.53 30.66 11.63
CA GLU A 69 26.29 31.13 11.01
C GLU A 69 25.55 29.99 10.28
N ARG A 70 26.30 29.15 9.56
CA ARG A 70 25.74 27.96 8.87
C ARG A 70 25.30 26.85 9.84
N LYS A 71 25.85 26.79 11.05
CA LYS A 71 25.40 25.88 12.11
C LYS A 71 24.10 26.40 12.72
N GLU A 72 24.03 27.68 13.05
CA GLU A 72 22.82 28.31 13.58
C GLU A 72 21.66 28.20 12.59
N GLU A 73 21.89 28.45 11.30
CA GLU A 73 20.86 28.30 10.26
C GLU A 73 20.36 26.85 10.14
N LYS A 74 21.27 25.87 10.26
CA LYS A 74 20.91 24.44 10.26
C LYS A 74 20.14 24.03 11.50
N GLU A 75 20.50 24.54 12.67
CA GLU A 75 19.79 24.27 13.93
C GLU A 75 18.39 24.90 13.91
N LEU A 76 18.26 26.12 13.39
CA LEU A 76 16.97 26.79 13.21
C LEU A 76 16.08 26.06 12.20
N ALA A 77 16.64 25.60 11.09
CA ALA A 77 15.93 24.79 10.11
C ALA A 77 15.49 23.44 10.68
N ALA A 78 16.37 22.76 11.44
CA ALA A 78 16.05 21.49 12.09
C ALA A 78 14.99 21.65 13.20
N ALA A 79 15.00 22.76 13.95
CA ALA A 79 14.00 23.08 14.96
C ALA A 79 12.63 23.36 14.32
N LYS A 80 12.58 24.13 13.22
CA LYS A 80 11.33 24.35 12.47
C LYS A 80 10.77 23.05 11.90
N LEU A 81 11.63 22.21 11.31
CA LEU A 81 11.21 20.94 10.72
C LEU A 81 10.71 19.93 11.77
N LYS A 82 11.28 19.94 12.99
CA LYS A 82 10.74 19.17 14.12
C LYS A 82 9.40 19.71 14.60
N SER A 83 9.26 21.03 14.74
CA SER A 83 8.01 21.66 15.17
C SER A 83 6.87 21.37 14.18
N GLU A 84 7.14 21.46 12.89
CA GLU A 84 6.15 21.20 11.83
C GLU A 84 5.75 19.72 11.78
N LYS A 85 6.70 18.81 12.00
CA LYS A 85 6.43 17.37 12.09
C LYS A 85 5.63 16.99 13.33
N GLU A 86 5.90 17.58 14.49
CA GLU A 86 5.10 17.37 15.70
C GLU A 86 3.67 17.93 15.54
N GLU A 87 3.51 19.04 14.84
CA GLU A 87 2.19 19.62 14.57
C GLU A 87 1.39 18.78 13.56
N GLN A 88 2.03 18.26 12.51
CA GLN A 88 1.44 17.28 11.59
C GLN A 88 1.04 15.97 12.28
N GLU A 89 1.92 15.36 13.09
CA GLU A 89 1.58 14.13 13.82
C GLU A 89 0.41 14.34 14.80
N LYS A 90 0.30 15.55 15.38
CA LYS A 90 -0.81 15.90 16.27
C LYS A 90 -2.12 16.10 15.51
N GLN A 91 -2.08 16.72 14.32
CA GLN A 91 -3.23 16.84 13.44
C GLN A 91 -3.68 15.46 12.92
N GLU A 92 -2.75 14.62 12.48
CA GLU A 92 -3.05 13.24 12.04
C GLU A 92 -3.67 12.40 13.16
N ARG A 93 -3.15 12.49 14.39
CA ARG A 93 -3.75 11.81 15.56
C ARG A 93 -5.18 12.27 15.82
N GLN A 94 -5.43 13.58 15.72
CA GLN A 94 -6.78 14.13 15.93
C GLN A 94 -7.74 13.70 14.83
N GLU A 95 -7.30 13.64 13.58
CA GLU A 95 -8.10 13.18 12.46
C GLU A 95 -8.39 11.67 12.53
N LEU A 96 -7.40 10.85 12.91
CA LEU A 96 -7.56 9.42 13.13
C LEU A 96 -8.57 9.13 14.26
N GLU A 97 -8.47 9.86 15.36
CA GLU A 97 -9.37 9.72 16.52
C GLU A 97 -10.80 10.18 16.20
N GLN A 98 -10.98 11.21 15.35
CA GLN A 98 -12.30 11.60 14.84
C GLN A 98 -12.88 10.56 13.88
N LYS A 99 -12.06 10.00 12.98
CA LYS A 99 -12.49 8.97 12.03
C LYS A 99 -12.88 7.67 12.75
N GLU A 100 -12.15 7.28 13.79
CA GLU A 100 -12.48 6.11 14.61
C GLU A 100 -13.78 6.31 15.40
N LYS A 101 -14.04 7.51 15.94
CA LYS A 101 -15.33 7.83 16.58
C LYS A 101 -16.49 7.81 15.58
N ALA A 102 -16.31 8.37 14.39
CA ALA A 102 -17.33 8.34 13.34
C ALA A 102 -17.65 6.91 12.86
N ASP A 103 -16.64 6.05 12.75
CA ASP A 103 -16.80 4.64 12.39
C ASP A 103 -17.49 3.83 13.50
N GLN A 104 -17.20 4.11 14.77
CA GLN A 104 -17.92 3.49 15.90
C GLN A 104 -19.39 3.90 15.94
N GLU A 105 -19.69 5.19 15.72
CA GLU A 105 -21.08 5.69 15.65
C GLU A 105 -21.84 5.07 14.47
N ARG A 106 -21.23 4.98 13.27
CA ARG A 106 -21.82 4.28 12.11
C ARG A 106 -22.10 2.81 12.40
N LYS A 107 -21.15 2.09 13.01
CA LYS A 107 -21.33 0.67 13.39
C LYS A 107 -22.44 0.47 14.43
N GLU A 108 -22.63 1.40 15.36
CA GLU A 108 -23.77 1.35 16.29
C GLU A 108 -25.10 1.67 15.60
N GLU A 109 -25.11 2.64 14.68
CA GLU A 109 -26.31 3.00 13.93
C GLU A 109 -26.76 1.86 13.00
N ASP A 110 -25.82 1.18 12.35
CA ASP A 110 -26.08 0.02 11.50
C ASP A 110 -26.59 -1.17 12.32
N LYS A 111 -26.00 -1.45 13.49
CA LYS A 111 -26.54 -2.48 14.42
C LYS A 111 -27.96 -2.15 14.89
N LYS A 112 -28.29 -0.87 15.11
CA LYS A 112 -29.66 -0.44 15.47
C LYS A 112 -30.62 -0.58 14.29
N LYS A 113 -30.20 -0.27 13.07
CA LYS A 113 -31.00 -0.46 11.85
C LYS A 113 -31.24 -1.94 11.56
N GLU A 114 -30.22 -2.78 11.70
CA GLU A 114 -30.31 -4.23 11.48
C GLU A 114 -31.24 -4.91 12.49
N LYS A 115 -31.19 -4.51 13.78
CA LYS A 115 -32.17 -4.96 14.79
C LYS A 115 -33.61 -4.56 14.45
N LYS A 116 -33.84 -3.31 14.01
CA LYS A 116 -35.18 -2.84 13.62
C LYS A 116 -35.73 -3.57 12.39
N ILE A 117 -34.87 -3.91 11.43
CA ILE A 117 -35.25 -4.67 10.23
C ILE A 117 -35.60 -6.11 10.61
N ALA A 118 -34.81 -6.77 11.47
CA ALA A 118 -35.09 -8.12 11.95
C ALA A 118 -36.40 -8.20 12.76
N GLU A 119 -36.70 -7.19 13.57
CA GLU A 119 -37.94 -7.11 14.34
C GLU A 119 -39.17 -6.90 13.43
N GLN A 120 -39.06 -6.07 12.39
CA GLN A 120 -40.11 -5.90 11.39
C GLN A 120 -40.32 -7.14 10.49
N GLU A 121 -39.28 -7.90 10.17
CA GLU A 121 -39.42 -9.16 9.43
C GLU A 121 -40.09 -10.26 10.27
N ASN A 122 -39.79 -10.33 11.57
CA ASN A 122 -40.45 -11.28 12.47
C ASN A 122 -41.94 -10.94 12.67
N MET A 123 -42.30 -9.66 12.84
CA MET A 123 -43.71 -9.24 12.91
C MET A 123 -44.49 -9.53 11.61
N LYS A 124 -43.83 -9.48 10.44
CA LYS A 124 -44.47 -9.83 9.16
C LYS A 124 -44.67 -11.33 8.97
N LYS A 125 -43.75 -12.17 9.46
CA LYS A 125 -43.90 -13.63 9.45
C LYS A 125 -45.03 -14.09 10.38
N GLU A 126 -45.13 -13.48 11.56
CA GLU A 126 -46.18 -13.78 12.54
C GLU A 126 -47.59 -13.38 12.04
N GLN A 127 -47.69 -12.31 11.23
CA GLN A 127 -48.93 -11.90 10.53
C GLN A 127 -49.26 -12.72 9.27
N GLN A 128 -48.30 -13.44 8.70
CA GLN A 128 -48.52 -14.35 7.56
C GLN A 128 -48.99 -15.71 8.04
N GLU A 129 -48.45 -16.22 9.15
CA GLU A 129 -48.90 -17.47 9.78
C GLU A 129 -50.34 -17.36 10.31
N THR A 130 -50.77 -16.18 10.80
CA THR A 130 -52.18 -15.96 11.20
C THR A 130 -53.16 -15.84 10.02
N LYS A 131 -52.69 -15.51 8.80
CA LYS A 131 -53.53 -15.44 7.60
C LYS A 131 -53.65 -16.78 6.87
N GLU A 132 -52.62 -17.63 6.89
CA GLU A 132 -52.68 -18.98 6.31
C GLU A 132 -53.57 -19.95 7.12
N GLU A 133 -53.83 -19.67 8.40
CA GLU A 133 -54.74 -20.47 9.23
C GLU A 133 -56.23 -20.11 9.01
N GLU A 134 -56.55 -18.89 8.56
CA GLU A 134 -57.92 -18.48 8.21
C GLU A 134 -58.36 -18.90 6.78
N GLU A 135 -57.44 -19.21 5.86
CA GLU A 135 -57.76 -19.49 4.45
C GLU A 135 -58.05 -20.98 4.12
N LYS A 136 -58.18 -21.85 5.13
CA LYS A 136 -58.54 -23.28 4.95
C LYS A 136 -60.04 -23.61 5.06
N LEU A 137 -60.92 -22.61 5.13
CA LEU A 137 -62.37 -22.83 5.05
C LEU A 137 -62.99 -21.99 3.93
N THR A 138 -63.58 -22.70 2.97
CA THR A 138 -64.50 -22.26 1.91
C THR A 138 -63.90 -21.98 0.51
N THR A 139 -64.20 -22.91 -0.40
CA THR A 139 -64.44 -22.68 -1.84
C THR A 139 -65.87 -23.17 -2.14
N PRO A 140 -66.55 -22.90 -3.29
CA PRO A 140 -66.04 -22.39 -4.58
C PRO A 140 -66.93 -21.38 -5.37
N LYS A 141 -66.40 -20.90 -6.51
CA LYS A 141 -66.97 -20.72 -7.88
C LYS A 141 -66.94 -19.32 -8.53
N ASN A 142 -66.43 -19.37 -9.78
CA ASN A 142 -66.75 -18.62 -11.00
C ASN A 142 -66.07 -17.28 -11.33
N ALA A 143 -65.07 -17.39 -12.23
CA ALA A 143 -64.97 -16.77 -13.55
C ALA A 143 -65.31 -15.27 -13.74
N VAL A 144 -64.28 -14.46 -14.03
CA VAL A 144 -64.32 -13.39 -15.06
C VAL A 144 -62.93 -13.24 -15.69
N LYS A 145 -62.88 -13.26 -17.03
CA LYS A 145 -61.74 -12.82 -17.87
C LYS A 145 -61.78 -11.29 -17.98
N GLU A 146 -60.66 -10.59 -17.78
CA GLU A 146 -60.03 -9.71 -18.79
C GLU A 146 -58.84 -8.91 -18.22
N ASN A 147 -57.77 -8.89 -19.02
CA ASN A 147 -56.69 -7.90 -19.17
C ASN A 147 -56.50 -6.80 -18.12
N ILE A 148 -55.25 -6.65 -17.63
CA ILE A 148 -54.45 -5.40 -17.71
C ILE A 148 -52.96 -5.71 -17.47
N LYS A 149 -52.18 -5.43 -18.52
CA LYS A 149 -50.79 -4.91 -18.58
C LYS A 149 -49.68 -5.55 -17.74
N ASN A 150 -48.73 -6.13 -18.50
CA ASN A 150 -47.28 -6.06 -18.30
C ASN A 150 -46.80 -4.89 -17.42
N GLU A 151 -46.55 -5.16 -16.14
CA GLU A 151 -45.44 -4.54 -15.42
C GLU A 151 -44.42 -5.64 -15.15
N LYS A 152 -43.37 -5.65 -15.98
CA LYS A 152 -42.13 -6.37 -15.68
C LYS A 152 -41.67 -5.93 -14.29
N SER A 153 -41.67 -6.87 -13.37
CA SER A 153 -40.99 -6.80 -12.09
C SER A 153 -39.59 -6.19 -12.26
N LYS A 154 -39.41 -4.93 -11.87
CA LYS A 154 -38.08 -4.39 -11.57
C LYS A 154 -37.63 -5.07 -10.28
N ALA A 155 -37.06 -6.27 -10.40
CA ALA A 155 -36.33 -6.87 -9.30
C ALA A 155 -35.28 -5.85 -8.86
N LYS A 156 -35.31 -5.45 -7.58
CA LYS A 156 -34.37 -4.51 -6.99
C LYS A 156 -32.97 -5.11 -7.19
N ILE A 157 -32.19 -4.54 -8.12
CA ILE A 157 -30.85 -5.03 -8.44
C ILE A 157 -30.01 -4.91 -7.17
N ASN A 158 -29.47 -6.04 -6.71
CA ASN A 158 -28.56 -6.13 -5.58
C ASN A 158 -27.24 -6.76 -6.05
N LEU A 159 -26.20 -6.60 -5.23
CA LEU A 159 -24.84 -6.96 -5.65
C LEU A 159 -24.69 -8.45 -5.94
N SER A 160 -25.50 -9.32 -5.29
CA SER A 160 -25.50 -10.77 -5.52
C SER A 160 -26.06 -11.22 -6.87
N ASN A 161 -26.81 -10.36 -7.57
CA ASN A 161 -27.43 -10.68 -8.87
C ASN A 161 -27.06 -9.71 -10.00
N ALA A 162 -26.25 -8.68 -9.73
CA ALA A 162 -25.79 -7.74 -10.76
C ALA A 162 -25.00 -8.49 -11.84
N LYS A 163 -25.30 -8.18 -13.11
CA LYS A 163 -24.76 -8.87 -14.30
C LYS A 163 -23.90 -8.00 -15.20
N ASP A 164 -24.00 -6.69 -15.06
CA ASP A 164 -23.30 -5.71 -15.89
C ASP A 164 -22.42 -4.82 -15.02
N ALA A 165 -21.35 -4.32 -15.63
CA ALA A 165 -20.35 -3.49 -14.97
C ALA A 165 -20.96 -2.23 -14.34
N LYS A 166 -21.91 -1.58 -15.04
CA LYS A 166 -22.57 -0.36 -14.57
C LYS A 166 -23.33 -0.59 -13.27
N SER A 167 -24.14 -1.63 -13.19
CA SER A 167 -24.89 -1.98 -11.98
C SER A 167 -23.96 -2.33 -10.82
N ILE A 168 -22.87 -3.05 -11.06
CA ILE A 168 -21.88 -3.37 -10.02
C ILE A 168 -21.22 -2.07 -9.51
N ASN A 169 -20.79 -1.20 -10.43
CA ASN A 169 -20.17 0.09 -10.11
C ASN A 169 -21.10 0.98 -9.27
N GLU A 170 -22.36 1.17 -9.71
CA GLU A 170 -23.35 1.99 -8.99
C GLU A 170 -23.67 1.46 -7.60
N LEU A 171 -23.61 0.15 -7.39
CA LEU A 171 -23.85 -0.45 -6.08
C LEU A 171 -22.64 -0.30 -5.15
N LEU A 172 -21.43 -0.57 -5.63
CA LEU A 172 -20.22 -0.46 -4.82
C LEU A 172 -19.91 1.00 -4.44
N LYS A 173 -20.12 1.96 -5.35
CA LYS A 173 -19.86 3.39 -5.08
C LYS A 173 -20.71 4.00 -3.97
N LYS A 174 -21.76 3.32 -3.50
CA LYS A 174 -22.56 3.79 -2.35
C LYS A 174 -21.77 3.76 -1.05
N ASP A 175 -20.91 2.76 -0.92
CA ASP A 175 -20.16 2.46 0.31
C ASP A 175 -18.65 2.62 0.11
N HIS A 176 -18.17 2.72 -1.15
CA HIS A 176 -16.76 2.81 -1.53
C HIS A 176 -16.52 3.99 -2.48
N ASP A 177 -16.16 5.15 -1.92
CA ASP A 177 -15.95 6.41 -2.65
C ASP A 177 -14.69 6.42 -3.54
N ARG A 178 -13.67 5.64 -3.18
CA ARG A 178 -12.41 5.51 -3.92
C ARG A 178 -12.53 4.80 -5.26
N ILE A 179 -13.66 4.17 -5.58
CA ILE A 179 -13.85 3.49 -6.86
C ILE A 179 -14.05 4.52 -7.96
N ASP A 180 -13.21 4.47 -9.00
CA ASP A 180 -13.45 5.24 -10.23
C ASP A 180 -14.42 4.48 -11.14
N ASN A 181 -14.10 3.23 -11.46
CA ASN A 181 -14.94 2.43 -12.35
C ASN A 181 -14.82 0.93 -12.08
N VAL A 182 -15.77 0.17 -12.62
CA VAL A 182 -15.72 -1.28 -12.70
C VAL A 182 -15.78 -1.68 -14.17
N LEU A 183 -14.87 -2.54 -14.60
CA LEU A 183 -14.96 -3.24 -15.89
C LEU A 183 -15.45 -4.66 -15.66
N LEU A 184 -16.12 -5.24 -16.64
CA LEU A 184 -16.58 -6.63 -16.59
C LEU A 184 -16.25 -7.32 -17.91
N GLU A 185 -15.33 -8.29 -17.85
CA GLU A 185 -14.95 -9.08 -19.01
C GLU A 185 -14.87 -10.56 -18.61
N ASN A 186 -15.45 -11.44 -19.43
CA ASN A 186 -15.46 -12.89 -19.16
C ASN A 186 -15.98 -13.24 -17.74
N ASN A 187 -16.92 -12.44 -17.23
CA ASN A 187 -17.48 -12.50 -15.88
C ASN A 187 -16.45 -12.25 -14.75
N ILE A 188 -15.33 -11.60 -15.05
CA ILE A 188 -14.40 -11.08 -14.04
C ILE A 188 -14.67 -9.59 -13.87
N ALA A 189 -15.01 -9.18 -12.66
CA ALA A 189 -15.17 -7.77 -12.32
C ALA A 189 -13.81 -7.18 -11.97
N ILE A 190 -13.35 -6.17 -12.72
CA ILE A 190 -12.12 -5.42 -12.42
C ILE A 190 -12.51 -4.09 -11.79
N VAL A 191 -12.23 -3.94 -10.51
CA VAL A 191 -12.46 -2.72 -9.75
C VAL A 191 -11.25 -1.83 -9.87
N ILE A 192 -11.44 -0.63 -10.43
CA ILE A 192 -10.39 0.36 -10.64
C ILE A 192 -10.61 1.47 -9.63
N TYR A 193 -9.63 1.67 -8.76
CA TYR A 193 -9.62 2.80 -7.84
C TYR A 193 -9.21 4.07 -8.58
N ALA A 194 -9.84 5.18 -8.19
CA ALA A 194 -9.41 6.50 -8.60
C ALA A 194 -7.95 6.74 -8.21
N GLU A 195 -7.34 7.73 -8.86
CA GLU A 195 -6.01 8.20 -8.50
C GLU A 195 -5.94 8.47 -7.00
N GLY A 196 -5.09 7.71 -6.32
CA GLY A 196 -4.98 7.77 -4.87
C GLY A 196 -3.90 8.76 -4.44
N SER A 197 -4.28 9.73 -3.59
CA SER A 197 -3.33 10.49 -2.78
C SER A 197 -3.03 9.69 -1.52
N PHE A 198 -1.83 9.13 -1.44
CA PHE A 198 -1.38 8.36 -0.27
C PHE A 198 -0.22 9.05 0.41
N TRP A 199 -0.16 8.91 1.74
CA TRP A 199 0.97 9.39 2.55
C TRP A 199 2.29 8.70 2.21
N SER A 200 2.24 7.45 1.75
CA SER A 200 3.41 6.67 1.31
C SER A 200 2.96 5.47 0.47
N GLU A 201 3.90 4.83 -0.22
CA GLU A 201 3.70 3.55 -0.91
C GLU A 201 3.33 2.43 0.07
N THR A 202 3.82 2.51 1.31
CA THR A 202 3.42 1.59 2.38
C THR A 202 1.95 1.77 2.75
N SER A 203 1.45 3.02 2.81
CA SER A 203 0.03 3.30 3.03
C SER A 203 -0.80 2.82 1.85
N ALA A 204 -0.37 3.12 0.61
CA ALA A 204 -1.03 2.65 -0.60
C ALA A 204 -1.17 1.12 -0.62
N PHE A 205 -0.12 0.39 -0.26
CA PHE A 205 -0.12 -1.06 -0.16
C PHE A 205 -1.13 -1.61 0.86
N LYS A 206 -1.21 -0.99 2.05
CA LYS A 206 -2.11 -1.43 3.13
C LYS A 206 -3.56 -1.10 2.81
N ASP A 207 -3.83 0.15 2.40
CA ASP A 207 -5.17 0.64 2.11
C ASP A 207 -5.77 -0.11 0.92
N PHE A 208 -4.97 -0.36 -0.12
CA PHE A 208 -5.41 -1.18 -1.25
C PHE A 208 -5.85 -2.58 -0.81
N ALA A 209 -5.09 -3.24 0.07
CA ALA A 209 -5.45 -4.57 0.57
C ALA A 209 -6.73 -4.57 1.42
N ILE A 210 -6.91 -3.55 2.27
CA ILE A 210 -8.07 -3.40 3.14
C ILE A 210 -9.34 -3.14 2.31
N ASP A 211 -9.29 -2.14 1.43
CA ASP A 211 -10.44 -1.74 0.61
C ASP A 211 -10.83 -2.87 -0.34
N SER A 212 -9.84 -3.50 -0.98
CA SER A 212 -10.08 -4.64 -1.88
C SER A 212 -10.71 -5.81 -1.13
N THR A 213 -10.30 -6.06 0.11
CA THR A 213 -10.88 -7.12 0.95
C THR A 213 -12.35 -6.82 1.29
N SER A 214 -12.70 -5.56 1.58
CA SER A 214 -14.10 -5.20 1.86
C SER A 214 -14.99 -5.41 0.63
N ILE A 215 -14.54 -4.94 -0.53
CA ILE A 215 -15.28 -5.09 -1.80
C ILE A 215 -15.39 -6.58 -2.17
N MET A 216 -14.31 -7.34 -2.00
CA MET A 216 -14.32 -8.78 -2.28
C MET A 216 -15.34 -9.52 -1.41
N ARG A 217 -15.48 -9.15 -0.14
CA ARG A 217 -16.49 -9.71 0.78
C ARG A 217 -17.92 -9.45 0.27
N GLU A 218 -18.18 -8.26 -0.25
CA GLU A 218 -19.50 -7.88 -0.76
C GLU A 218 -19.83 -8.60 -2.08
N LEU A 219 -18.84 -8.71 -2.97
CA LEU A 219 -18.98 -9.38 -4.26
C LEU A 219 -18.99 -10.91 -4.18
N LYS A 220 -18.55 -11.51 -3.07
CA LYS A 220 -18.45 -12.96 -2.88
C LYS A 220 -19.72 -13.72 -3.32
N ASN A 221 -20.88 -13.20 -2.93
CA ASN A 221 -22.18 -13.84 -3.18
C ASN A 221 -22.76 -13.53 -4.57
N ASN A 222 -22.03 -12.82 -5.44
CA ASN A 222 -22.45 -12.61 -6.81
C ASN A 222 -22.24 -13.89 -7.64
N LYS A 223 -23.35 -14.53 -7.99
CA LYS A 223 -23.36 -15.80 -8.76
C LYS A 223 -22.94 -15.64 -10.23
N ASN A 224 -22.95 -14.41 -10.75
CA ASN A 224 -22.60 -14.15 -12.14
C ASN A 224 -21.10 -13.93 -12.33
N LEU A 225 -20.35 -13.68 -11.25
CA LEU A 225 -18.91 -13.46 -11.31
C LEU A 225 -18.14 -14.77 -11.20
N LYS A 226 -17.05 -14.86 -11.96
CA LYS A 226 -16.04 -15.94 -11.92
C LYS A 226 -14.73 -15.49 -11.31
N GLY A 227 -14.55 -14.18 -11.15
CA GLY A 227 -13.33 -13.60 -10.63
C GLY A 227 -13.53 -12.13 -10.28
N ILE A 228 -12.62 -11.62 -9.47
CA ILE A 228 -12.53 -10.23 -9.07
C ILE A 228 -11.07 -9.80 -9.24
N GLY A 229 -10.85 -8.64 -9.83
CA GLY A 229 -9.55 -8.00 -9.91
C GLY A 229 -9.62 -6.59 -9.34
N PHE A 230 -8.49 -6.11 -8.84
CA PHE A 230 -8.35 -4.78 -8.26
C PHE A 230 -7.15 -4.06 -8.87
N VAL A 231 -7.32 -2.78 -9.15
CA VAL A 231 -6.29 -1.93 -9.76
C VAL A 231 -6.19 -0.61 -9.01
N GLN A 232 -5.00 -0.33 -8.49
CA GLN A 232 -4.66 1.00 -7.98
C GLN A 232 -4.03 1.83 -9.09
N MET A 233 -4.55 3.04 -9.29
CA MET A 233 -3.97 4.07 -10.15
C MET A 233 -3.22 5.10 -9.28
N MET A 234 -2.02 5.52 -9.67
CA MET A 234 -1.27 6.59 -9.00
C MET A 234 -0.53 7.44 -10.03
N SER A 235 -0.34 8.73 -9.72
CA SER A 235 0.58 9.58 -10.48
C SER A 235 2.02 9.14 -10.24
N MET A 236 2.75 8.96 -11.33
CA MET A 236 4.14 8.54 -11.37
C MET A 236 4.94 9.58 -12.14
N THR A 237 6.11 9.94 -11.61
CA THR A 237 7.04 10.85 -12.28
C THR A 237 8.22 10.07 -12.82
N ASP A 238 8.48 10.19 -14.12
CA ASP A 238 9.66 9.57 -14.72
C ASP A 238 10.98 10.26 -14.31
N GLN A 239 12.13 9.70 -14.68
CA GLN A 239 13.44 10.28 -14.38
C GLN A 239 13.68 11.66 -15.01
N LYS A 240 12.83 12.09 -15.94
CA LYS A 240 12.88 13.39 -16.62
C LYS A 240 11.88 14.39 -16.04
N GLY A 241 11.10 14.01 -15.04
CA GLY A 241 10.10 14.88 -14.41
C GLY A 241 8.73 14.86 -15.11
N ASN A 242 8.46 13.94 -16.05
CA ASN A 242 7.15 13.83 -16.67
C ASN A 242 6.21 13.04 -15.77
N GLU A 243 5.05 13.62 -15.46
CA GLU A 243 4.00 12.96 -14.70
C GLU A 243 3.05 12.18 -15.60
N SER A 244 2.66 10.99 -15.15
CA SER A 244 1.62 10.20 -15.80
C SER A 244 0.89 9.32 -14.78
N ILE A 245 -0.40 9.08 -15.01
CA ILE A 245 -1.20 8.19 -14.17
C ILE A 245 -0.96 6.76 -14.65
N GLU A 246 -0.41 5.92 -13.77
CA GLU A 246 -0.09 4.54 -14.08
C GLU A 246 -0.82 3.56 -13.16
N ARG A 247 -0.96 2.32 -13.64
CA ARG A 247 -1.37 1.19 -12.80
C ARG A 247 -0.20 0.83 -11.91
N THR A 248 -0.39 0.83 -10.60
CA THR A 248 0.69 0.64 -9.64
C THR A 248 0.57 -0.61 -8.79
N ILE A 249 -0.63 -1.03 -8.47
CA ILE A 249 -0.90 -2.27 -7.73
C ILE A 249 -2.04 -3.00 -8.43
N ILE A 250 -1.83 -4.28 -8.73
CA ILE A 250 -2.81 -5.14 -9.39
C ILE A 250 -2.92 -6.43 -8.60
N THR A 251 -4.15 -6.89 -8.34
CA THR A 251 -4.41 -8.23 -7.79
C THR A 251 -5.58 -8.90 -8.49
N HIS A 252 -5.59 -10.23 -8.48
CA HIS A 252 -6.65 -11.04 -9.04
C HIS A 252 -7.00 -12.23 -8.14
N PHE A 253 -8.30 -12.49 -8.02
CA PHE A 253 -8.91 -13.62 -7.34
C PHE A 253 -9.90 -14.32 -8.28
N ASN A 254 -9.78 -15.63 -8.45
CA ASN A 254 -10.82 -16.44 -9.05
C ASN A 254 -11.86 -16.85 -8.00
N LYS A 255 -13.03 -17.31 -8.48
CA LYS A 255 -14.14 -17.69 -7.61
C LYS A 255 -13.78 -18.80 -6.64
N GLU A 256 -13.05 -19.79 -7.10
CA GLU A 256 -12.61 -20.91 -6.25
C GLU A 256 -11.82 -20.39 -5.04
N ASN A 257 -10.87 -19.46 -5.27
CA ASN A 257 -10.05 -18.89 -4.21
C ASN A 257 -10.85 -18.00 -3.25
N TYR A 258 -11.60 -17.00 -3.74
CA TYR A 258 -12.30 -16.10 -2.81
C TYR A 258 -13.51 -16.75 -2.12
N ASP A 259 -14.06 -17.85 -2.65
CA ASP A 259 -15.12 -18.61 -1.98
C ASP A 259 -14.59 -19.34 -0.74
N GLU A 260 -13.32 -19.81 -0.77
CA GLU A 260 -12.63 -20.45 0.36
C GLU A 260 -12.22 -19.48 1.48
N ILE A 261 -12.16 -18.17 1.19
CA ILE A 261 -11.77 -17.16 2.19
C ILE A 261 -12.84 -17.04 3.28
N ASN A 262 -12.40 -17.24 4.53
CA ASN A 262 -13.17 -16.91 5.72
C ASN A 262 -13.04 -15.41 6.04
N PHE A 263 -13.89 -14.59 5.41
CA PHE A 263 -13.85 -13.13 5.56
C PHE A 263 -14.03 -12.61 6.99
N LYS A 264 -14.66 -13.38 7.88
CA LYS A 264 -14.80 -13.00 9.30
C LYS A 264 -13.43 -12.91 9.98
N ASN A 265 -12.53 -13.85 9.67
CA ASN A 265 -11.19 -13.89 10.26
C ASN A 265 -10.16 -13.17 9.38
N PHE A 266 -10.31 -13.27 8.07
CA PHE A 266 -9.36 -12.74 7.10
C PHE A 266 -9.22 -11.22 7.21
N VAL A 267 -10.32 -10.49 7.42
CA VAL A 267 -10.27 -9.03 7.62
C VAL A 267 -9.30 -8.64 8.74
N ASN A 268 -9.36 -9.32 9.90
CA ASN A 268 -8.43 -9.05 11.00
C ASN A 268 -6.98 -9.42 10.66
N GLN A 269 -6.77 -10.47 9.86
CA GLN A 269 -5.44 -10.84 9.39
C GLN A 269 -4.87 -9.79 8.44
N ILE A 270 -5.69 -9.15 7.59
CA ILE A 270 -5.24 -8.07 6.69
C ILE A 270 -4.88 -6.81 7.47
N TYR A 271 -5.61 -6.47 8.55
CA TYR A 271 -5.23 -5.37 9.42
C TYR A 271 -3.92 -5.62 10.17
N ALA A 272 -3.66 -6.87 10.58
CA ALA A 272 -2.42 -7.24 11.27
C ALA A 272 -1.24 -7.35 10.31
N ASP A 273 -1.47 -7.91 9.12
CA ASP A 273 -0.47 -8.13 8.08
C ASP A 273 -1.11 -8.08 6.70
N SER A 274 -1.07 -6.90 6.09
CA SER A 274 -1.66 -6.64 4.78
C SER A 274 -0.99 -7.41 3.64
N SER A 275 0.24 -7.92 3.85
CA SER A 275 0.91 -8.78 2.85
C SER A 275 0.13 -10.07 2.59
N ASN A 276 -0.68 -10.53 3.56
CA ASN A 276 -1.48 -11.75 3.40
C ASN A 276 -2.48 -11.63 2.25
N PHE A 277 -3.02 -10.43 1.98
CA PHE A 277 -3.93 -10.21 0.85
C PHE A 277 -3.29 -10.63 -0.48
N TYR A 278 -2.04 -10.20 -0.69
CA TYR A 278 -1.28 -10.51 -1.90
C TYR A 278 -0.84 -11.98 -1.93
N LYS A 279 -0.43 -12.54 -0.79
CA LYS A 279 -0.01 -13.95 -0.66
C LYS A 279 -1.14 -14.93 -1.00
N VAL A 280 -2.37 -14.64 -0.62
CA VAL A 280 -3.52 -15.51 -0.90
C VAL A 280 -4.14 -15.25 -2.27
N SER A 281 -3.78 -14.17 -2.97
CA SER A 281 -4.28 -13.89 -4.31
C SER A 281 -3.85 -14.94 -5.33
N ASN A 282 -4.62 -15.10 -6.43
CA ASN A 282 -4.18 -15.96 -7.54
C ASN A 282 -3.04 -15.32 -8.34
N GLY A 283 -2.85 -14.01 -8.19
CA GLY A 283 -1.72 -13.28 -8.75
C GLY A 283 -1.79 -11.80 -8.36
N TYR A 284 -0.61 -11.23 -8.18
CA TYR A 284 -0.44 -9.80 -7.94
C TYR A 284 0.70 -9.25 -8.78
N TRP A 285 0.72 -7.93 -8.94
CA TRP A 285 1.84 -7.18 -9.45
C TRP A 285 1.88 -5.81 -8.80
N MET A 286 3.10 -5.31 -8.59
CA MET A 286 3.36 -3.97 -8.11
C MET A 286 4.38 -3.32 -9.02
N HIS A 287 4.15 -2.05 -9.34
CA HIS A 287 5.13 -1.27 -10.07
C HIS A 287 6.47 -1.26 -9.30
N PRO A 288 7.63 -1.38 -9.97
CA PRO A 288 8.92 -1.54 -9.28
C PRO A 288 9.24 -0.43 -8.27
N SER A 289 8.95 0.82 -8.61
CA SER A 289 9.17 1.95 -7.67
C SER A 289 8.27 1.87 -6.44
N ILE A 290 7.06 1.33 -6.60
CA ILE A 290 6.13 1.15 -5.49
C ILE A 290 6.66 0.07 -4.57
N TYR A 291 7.00 -1.10 -5.13
CA TYR A 291 7.52 -2.22 -4.35
C TYR A 291 8.78 -1.86 -3.56
N GLN A 292 9.71 -1.13 -4.17
CA GLN A 292 10.98 -0.73 -3.54
C GLN A 292 10.80 0.25 -2.38
N ASN A 293 9.72 1.02 -2.37
CA ASN A 293 9.45 2.03 -1.35
C ASN A 293 8.50 1.54 -0.23
N ILE A 294 8.04 0.28 -0.29
CA ILE A 294 7.29 -0.32 0.83
C ILE A 294 8.28 -0.73 1.92
N GLU A 295 7.95 -0.42 3.18
CA GLU A 295 8.74 -0.87 4.33
C GLU A 295 8.91 -2.41 4.32
N GLU A 296 10.15 -2.89 4.44
CA GLU A 296 10.48 -4.32 4.36
C GLU A 296 9.66 -5.19 5.34
N LYS A 297 9.46 -4.71 6.57
CA LYS A 297 8.62 -5.38 7.58
C LYS A 297 7.15 -5.52 7.14
N THR A 298 6.65 -4.60 6.32
CA THR A 298 5.27 -4.61 5.80
C THR A 298 5.14 -5.61 4.65
N LEU A 299 6.19 -5.81 3.85
CA LEU A 299 6.20 -6.86 2.83
C LEU A 299 6.14 -8.26 3.45
N ASN A 300 6.71 -8.45 4.64
CA ASN A 300 6.67 -9.71 5.39
C ASN A 300 7.00 -10.94 4.52
N GLY A 301 8.08 -10.85 3.74
CA GLY A 301 8.55 -11.92 2.84
C GLY A 301 7.75 -12.08 1.54
N LEU A 302 6.81 -11.18 1.23
CA LEU A 302 6.17 -11.10 -0.08
C LEU A 302 7.23 -10.78 -1.15
N PRO A 303 7.46 -11.62 -2.18
CA PRO A 303 8.50 -11.39 -3.16
C PRO A 303 8.10 -10.33 -4.20
N PHE A 304 9.10 -9.73 -4.86
CA PHE A 304 8.87 -8.95 -6.07
C PHE A 304 8.52 -9.89 -7.23
N VAL A 305 7.49 -9.53 -8.02
CA VAL A 305 7.05 -10.29 -9.20
C VAL A 305 7.12 -9.38 -10.42
N PRO A 306 8.03 -9.63 -11.39
CA PRO A 306 8.09 -8.89 -12.65
C PRO A 306 6.79 -9.00 -13.45
N ALA A 307 6.49 -7.98 -14.28
CA ALA A 307 5.25 -7.92 -15.06
C ALA A 307 5.07 -9.14 -15.97
N GLU A 308 6.15 -9.59 -16.60
CA GLU A 308 6.18 -10.72 -17.53
C GLU A 308 5.86 -12.06 -16.85
N SER A 309 6.10 -12.13 -15.54
CA SER A 309 5.87 -13.30 -14.71
C SER A 309 4.57 -13.23 -13.90
N SER A 310 3.93 -12.06 -13.85
CA SER A 310 2.70 -11.87 -13.08
C SER A 310 1.46 -12.27 -13.87
N LYS A 311 0.81 -13.34 -13.40
CA LYS A 311 -0.52 -13.73 -13.89
C LYS A 311 -1.56 -12.64 -13.67
N GLY A 312 -1.48 -11.92 -12.54
CA GLY A 312 -2.39 -10.82 -12.21
C GLY A 312 -2.24 -9.65 -13.17
N PHE A 313 -0.99 -9.23 -13.44
CA PHE A 313 -0.71 -8.17 -14.41
C PHE A 313 -1.25 -8.52 -15.79
N LYS A 314 -0.86 -9.68 -16.33
CA LYS A 314 -1.26 -10.11 -17.69
C LYS A 314 -2.78 -10.16 -17.84
N MET A 315 -3.47 -10.76 -16.88
CA MET A 315 -4.92 -10.89 -16.93
C MET A 315 -5.63 -9.54 -16.91
N VAL A 316 -5.18 -8.61 -16.06
CA VAL A 316 -5.79 -7.29 -15.97
C VAL A 316 -5.38 -6.38 -17.13
N SER A 317 -4.15 -6.47 -17.60
CA SER A 317 -3.69 -5.70 -18.76
C SER A 317 -4.49 -6.03 -20.01
N ASP A 318 -4.81 -7.30 -20.23
CA ASP A 318 -5.58 -7.76 -21.39
C ASP A 318 -7.01 -7.15 -21.40
N ILE A 319 -7.57 -6.85 -20.23
CA ILE A 319 -8.93 -6.29 -20.05
C ILE A 319 -8.94 -4.76 -20.08
N THR A 320 -7.84 -4.12 -19.71
CA THR A 320 -7.75 -2.67 -19.49
C THR A 320 -7.01 -1.90 -20.60
N THR A 321 -6.74 -2.56 -21.73
CA THR A 321 -6.12 -1.97 -22.94
C THR A 321 -7.18 -1.75 -24.01
#